data_AF-A0A1H8YPE9-F1
#
_entry.id   AF-A0A1H8YPE9-F1
#
_cell.length_a   1.000
_cell.length_b   1.000
_cell.length_c   1.000
_cell.angle_alpha   90.00
_cell.angle_beta   90.00
_cell.angle_gamma   90.00
#
_symmetry.space_group_name_H-M   'P 1'
#
loop_
_entity.id
_entity.type
_entity.pdbx_description
1 polymer ?
#
loop_
_entity_poly.entity_id
_entity_poly.type
_entity_poly.pdbx_seq_one_letter_code
_entity_poly.pdbx_strand_id
1 'polypeptide(L)'
;MRVNQLSNEVEYVYDSISEMAEVGLSYLDVFLKGRNFREDWHGVNSREEVRKLASEGWISEAEDAMEIAAESVDLVDREHDLTGFRSIWDVAGCEVDVGRYLAKEPENMINYEIVPTTRSGRVIVLCASVAYSSVVSVDSIKKRGHGIAALAFALSKLGFSSELWADVSINSEGKKSREGKFSGRFRVQVKGSNDAVDPAFIMFAFCHPAMLRALVLPAMHEIPSRFHGPLDIGRKYGLPADPKEDLHDGAIYLPSVRSEVDVPNVQEALLGYLRLLGILED
;
A
#
# COMPACT_ATOMS: atom_id res chain seq x y z
N MET A 1 -2.45 15.87 -8.05
CA MET A 1 -3.59 15.15 -8.66
C MET A 1 -3.41 15.12 -10.16
N ARG A 2 -3.17 13.92 -10.68
CA ARG A 2 -3.08 13.63 -12.11
C ARG A 2 -4.35 12.94 -12.55
N VAL A 3 -4.92 13.37 -13.67
CA VAL A 3 -6.17 12.83 -14.21
C VAL A 3 -5.91 12.28 -15.60
N ASN A 4 -6.27 11.02 -15.83
CA ASN A 4 -6.22 10.37 -17.13
C ASN A 4 -7.63 9.91 -17.51
N GLN A 5 -8.06 10.22 -18.73
CA GLN A 5 -9.43 9.97 -19.18
C GLN A 5 -9.45 9.44 -20.61
N LEU A 6 -10.08 8.28 -20.76
CA LEU A 6 -10.48 7.70 -22.04
C LEU A 6 -12.00 7.77 -22.18
N SER A 7 -12.53 7.25 -23.29
CA SER A 7 -13.99 7.21 -23.54
C SER A 7 -14.74 6.45 -22.44
N ASN A 8 -14.18 5.34 -21.96
CA ASN A 8 -14.79 4.42 -21.01
C ASN A 8 -13.96 4.21 -19.74
N GLU A 9 -12.82 4.88 -19.57
CA GLU A 9 -11.96 4.75 -18.39
C GLU A 9 -11.63 6.11 -17.81
N VAL A 10 -11.63 6.22 -16.48
CA VAL A 10 -11.19 7.41 -15.77
C VAL A 10 -10.27 7.04 -14.62
N GLU A 11 -9.17 7.76 -14.50
CA GLU A 11 -8.17 7.56 -13.46
C GLU A 11 -7.82 8.89 -12.80
N TYR A 12 -7.79 8.87 -11.46
CA TYR A 12 -7.31 9.94 -10.61
C TYR A 12 -6.16 9.40 -9.75
N VAL A 13 -4.98 10.03 -9.86
CA VAL A 13 -3.80 9.70 -9.04
C VAL A 13 -3.49 10.88 -8.13
N TYR A 14 -3.49 10.61 -6.83
CA TYR A 14 -3.19 11.56 -5.77
C TYR A 14 -1.81 11.26 -5.20
N ASP A 15 -1.02 12.31 -4.99
CA ASP A 15 0.36 12.15 -4.52
C ASP A 15 0.43 12.07 -2.97
N SER A 16 -0.70 12.23 -2.27
CA SER A 16 -0.82 12.02 -0.83
C SER A 16 -2.26 11.76 -0.38
N ILE A 17 -2.44 11.24 0.83
CA ILE A 17 -3.75 11.12 1.50
C ILE A 17 -4.40 12.49 1.70
N SER A 18 -3.62 13.51 2.06
CA SER A 18 -4.12 14.87 2.26
C SER A 18 -4.78 15.43 0.99
N GLU A 19 -4.16 15.21 -0.17
CA GLU A 19 -4.72 15.66 -1.45
C GLU A 19 -6.03 14.94 -1.79
N MET A 20 -6.09 13.63 -1.60
CA MET A 20 -7.34 12.85 -1.74
C MET A 20 -8.41 13.34 -0.74
N ALA A 21 -8.00 13.68 0.48
CA ALA A 21 -8.91 14.11 1.53
C ALA A 21 -9.56 15.46 1.23
N GLU A 22 -8.83 16.41 0.63
CA GLU A 22 -9.39 17.69 0.20
C GLU A 22 -10.57 17.48 -0.77
N VAL A 23 -10.39 16.62 -1.77
CA VAL A 23 -11.45 16.27 -2.72
C VAL A 23 -12.59 15.54 -2.02
N GLY A 24 -12.30 14.45 -1.30
CA GLY A 24 -13.32 13.64 -0.64
C GLY A 24 -14.19 14.45 0.34
N LEU A 25 -13.55 15.30 1.15
CA LEU A 25 -14.25 16.16 2.11
C LEU A 25 -15.10 17.26 1.43
N SER A 26 -14.75 17.68 0.21
CA SER A 26 -15.53 18.67 -0.55
C SER A 26 -16.85 18.09 -1.09
N TYR A 27 -16.89 16.79 -1.40
CA TYR A 27 -18.07 16.08 -1.92
C TYR A 27 -18.84 15.29 -0.86
N LEU A 28 -18.44 15.39 0.41
CA LEU A 28 -19.02 14.60 1.49
C LEU A 28 -20.52 14.84 1.67
N ASP A 29 -20.99 16.08 1.54
CA ASP A 29 -22.42 16.40 1.65
C ASP A 29 -23.24 15.80 0.49
N VAL A 30 -22.67 15.80 -0.72
CA VAL A 30 -23.26 15.19 -1.91
C VAL A 30 -23.35 13.67 -1.75
N PHE A 31 -22.31 13.06 -1.18
CA PHE A 31 -22.26 11.64 -0.88
C PHE A 31 -23.29 11.24 0.18
N LEU A 32 -23.32 11.95 1.32
CA LEU A 32 -24.19 11.65 2.45
C LEU A 32 -25.66 11.93 2.16
N LYS A 33 -25.99 12.93 1.32
CA LYS A 33 -27.38 13.32 0.99
C LYS A 33 -28.23 13.53 2.25
N GLY A 34 -27.66 14.20 3.26
CA GLY A 34 -28.30 14.45 4.56
C GLY A 34 -28.34 13.24 5.51
N ARG A 35 -27.71 12.12 5.17
CA ARG A 35 -27.49 11.01 6.11
C ARG A 35 -26.37 11.34 7.09
N ASN A 36 -26.46 10.81 8.30
CA ASN A 36 -25.38 10.89 9.28
C ASN A 36 -24.31 9.82 9.01
N PHE A 37 -23.12 10.10 9.53
CA PHE A 37 -22.10 9.07 9.72
C PHE A 37 -22.60 7.95 10.62
N ARG A 38 -21.94 6.81 10.47
CA ARG A 38 -22.28 5.54 11.09
C ARG A 38 -20.98 4.85 11.43
N GLU A 39 -20.67 4.71 12.71
CA GLU A 39 -19.43 4.07 13.16
C GLU A 39 -19.29 2.64 12.62
N ASP A 40 -20.37 1.87 12.63
CA ASP A 40 -20.43 0.49 12.14
C ASP A 40 -20.18 0.35 10.63
N TRP A 41 -20.28 1.46 9.90
CA TRP A 41 -20.06 1.50 8.46
C TRP A 41 -18.81 2.30 8.08
N HIS A 42 -18.75 3.57 8.44
CA HIS A 42 -17.66 4.47 8.07
C HIS A 42 -16.43 4.32 8.99
N GLY A 43 -16.57 3.71 10.17
CA GLY A 43 -15.55 3.70 11.24
C GLY A 43 -15.38 5.04 11.94
N VAL A 44 -16.25 6.01 11.67
CA VAL A 44 -16.25 7.37 12.23
C VAL A 44 -17.68 7.85 12.43
N ASN A 45 -17.84 8.85 13.30
CA ASN A 45 -19.11 9.48 13.65
C ASN A 45 -19.24 10.93 13.16
N SER A 46 -18.16 11.55 12.67
CA SER A 46 -18.19 12.97 12.27
C SER A 46 -17.25 13.29 11.10
N ARG A 47 -17.53 14.40 10.43
CA ARG A 47 -16.65 14.96 9.39
C ARG A 47 -15.29 15.36 9.97
N GLU A 48 -15.29 15.89 11.19
CA GLU A 48 -14.10 16.30 11.91
C GLU A 48 -13.19 15.10 12.21
N GLU A 49 -13.74 13.94 12.56
CA GLU A 49 -12.98 12.70 12.70
C GLU A 49 -12.36 12.25 11.38
N VAL A 50 -13.09 12.30 10.26
CA VAL A 50 -12.53 11.98 8.93
C VAL A 50 -11.35 12.90 8.62
N ARG A 51 -11.53 14.21 8.84
CA ARG A 51 -10.47 15.20 8.61
C ARG A 51 -9.26 14.94 9.49
N LYS A 52 -9.48 14.63 10.76
CA LYS A 52 -8.41 14.31 11.72
C LYS A 52 -7.62 13.08 11.29
N LEU A 53 -8.31 11.99 10.94
CA LEU A 53 -7.65 10.76 10.47
C LEU A 53 -6.88 11.00 9.16
N ALA A 54 -7.41 11.83 8.26
CA ALA A 54 -6.72 12.18 7.02
C ALA A 54 -5.48 13.05 7.23
N SER A 55 -5.40 13.82 8.31
CA SER A 55 -4.26 14.71 8.60
C SER A 55 -3.26 14.13 9.60
N GLU A 56 -3.70 13.27 10.51
CA GLU A 56 -2.88 12.72 11.61
C GLU A 56 -2.67 11.20 11.49
N GLY A 57 -3.38 10.54 10.57
CA GLY A 57 -3.40 9.08 10.47
C GLY A 57 -4.17 8.41 11.61
N TRP A 58 -4.02 7.10 11.72
CA TRP A 58 -4.71 6.24 12.69
C TRP A 58 -3.72 5.35 13.45
N ILE A 59 -3.16 5.86 14.54
CA ILE A 59 -2.09 5.16 15.27
C ILE A 59 -2.58 4.05 16.21
N SER A 60 -3.87 4.06 16.61
CA SER A 60 -4.33 3.25 17.75
C SER A 60 -4.23 1.74 17.55
N GLU A 61 -4.23 1.25 16.31
CA GLU A 61 -4.13 -0.17 15.99
C GLU A 61 -2.75 -0.54 15.40
N ALA A 62 -1.80 0.41 15.38
CA ALA A 62 -0.50 0.17 14.77
C ALA A 62 0.32 -0.87 15.53
N GLU A 63 0.12 -0.99 16.84
CA GLU A 63 0.83 -1.94 17.72
C GLU A 63 0.61 -3.39 17.26
N ASP A 64 -0.65 -3.80 17.06
CA ASP A 64 -1.00 -5.15 16.57
C ASP A 64 -0.30 -5.48 15.25
N ALA A 65 -0.31 -4.55 14.29
CA ALA A 65 0.35 -4.75 13.00
C ALA A 65 1.89 -4.79 13.13
N MET A 66 2.47 -4.03 14.07
CA MET A 66 3.91 -4.05 14.34
C MET A 66 4.37 -5.34 15.05
N GLU A 67 3.52 -5.93 15.89
CA GLU A 67 3.77 -7.21 16.56
C GLU A 67 3.80 -8.34 15.52
N ILE A 68 2.79 -8.43 14.66
CA ILE A 68 2.74 -9.39 13.54
C ILE A 68 3.97 -9.24 12.64
N ALA A 69 4.38 -8.00 12.36
CA ALA A 69 5.60 -7.73 11.60
C ALA A 69 6.85 -8.19 12.33
N ALA A 70 6.95 -8.00 13.66
CA ALA A 70 8.09 -8.44 14.46
C ALA A 70 8.27 -9.96 14.41
N GLU A 71 7.19 -10.72 14.64
CA GLU A 71 7.23 -12.19 14.59
C GLU A 71 7.70 -12.71 13.23
N SER A 72 7.28 -12.04 12.14
CA SER A 72 7.68 -12.40 10.78
C SER A 72 9.14 -12.07 10.50
N VAL A 73 9.65 -10.94 11.02
CA VAL A 73 11.07 -10.60 10.93
C VAL A 73 11.92 -11.59 11.71
N ASP A 74 11.50 -11.98 12.92
CA ASP A 74 12.20 -12.98 13.72
C ASP A 74 12.22 -14.36 13.03
N LEU A 75 11.20 -14.70 12.22
CA LEU A 75 11.23 -15.88 11.36
C LEU A 75 12.28 -15.75 10.25
N VAL A 76 12.29 -14.61 9.53
CA VAL A 76 13.27 -14.32 8.48
C VAL A 76 14.70 -14.38 9.02
N ASP A 77 14.96 -13.76 10.17
CA ASP A 77 16.30 -13.74 10.80
C ASP A 77 16.76 -15.13 11.27
N ARG A 78 15.82 -16.04 11.59
CA ARG A 78 16.15 -17.43 11.96
C ARG A 78 16.44 -18.31 10.74
N GLU A 79 15.70 -18.11 9.66
CA GLU A 79 15.86 -18.90 8.43
C GLU A 79 17.03 -18.40 7.58
N HIS A 80 17.34 -17.11 7.66
CA HIS A 80 18.46 -16.49 7.00
C HIS A 80 19.41 -15.88 8.03
N ASP A 81 20.59 -16.49 8.19
CA ASP A 81 21.78 -15.74 8.61
C ASP A 81 22.01 -14.69 7.52
N LEU A 82 21.39 -13.51 7.64
CA LEU A 82 21.45 -12.38 6.69
C LEU A 82 22.88 -11.82 6.64
N THR A 83 23.76 -12.62 6.05
CA THR A 83 25.20 -12.42 5.97
C THR A 83 25.51 -11.86 4.60
N GLY A 84 26.12 -10.69 4.58
CA GLY A 84 26.70 -10.09 3.38
C GLY A 84 28.20 -9.90 3.58
N PHE A 85 28.85 -9.42 2.53
CA PHE A 85 30.29 -9.22 2.54
C PHE A 85 30.59 -7.72 2.64
N ARG A 86 31.32 -7.32 3.67
CA ARG A 86 31.89 -5.98 3.78
C ARG A 86 33.34 -6.02 3.32
N SER A 87 33.65 -5.21 2.32
CA SER A 87 35.02 -5.00 1.87
C SER A 87 35.79 -4.22 2.92
N ILE A 88 36.93 -4.76 3.34
CA ILE A 88 37.90 -4.11 4.21
C ILE A 88 39.25 -4.07 3.49
N TRP A 89 39.97 -2.97 3.66
CA TRP A 89 41.36 -2.90 3.22
C TRP A 89 42.25 -3.55 4.26
N ASP A 90 43.16 -4.40 3.79
CA ASP A 90 44.06 -5.19 4.61
C ASP A 90 45.39 -5.40 3.84
N VAL A 91 46.39 -5.94 4.51
CA VAL A 91 47.70 -6.28 3.92
C VAL A 91 47.62 -7.57 3.10
N ALA A 92 46.59 -8.40 3.31
CA ALA A 92 46.31 -9.64 2.61
C ALA A 92 44.81 -9.75 2.30
N GLY A 93 44.46 -10.27 1.12
CA GLY A 93 43.05 -10.31 0.69
C GLY A 93 42.86 -11.06 -0.62
N CYS A 94 41.59 -11.14 -1.05
CA CYS A 94 41.15 -11.84 -2.24
C CYS A 94 41.33 -11.01 -3.51
N GLU A 95 41.26 -9.69 -3.37
CA GLU A 95 41.40 -8.71 -4.45
C GLU A 95 42.48 -7.67 -4.11
N VAL A 96 42.99 -6.97 -5.13
CA VAL A 96 44.03 -5.95 -4.98
C VAL A 96 43.50 -4.59 -5.42
N ASP A 97 43.70 -3.56 -4.59
CA ASP A 97 43.52 -2.16 -4.97
C ASP A 97 44.82 -1.64 -5.60
N VAL A 98 44.84 -1.61 -6.93
CA VAL A 98 46.02 -1.21 -7.71
C VAL A 98 46.45 0.22 -7.39
N GLY A 99 45.51 1.12 -7.08
CA GLY A 99 45.82 2.51 -6.77
C GLY A 99 46.64 2.62 -5.48
N ARG A 100 46.17 1.97 -4.41
CA ARG A 100 46.87 1.93 -3.11
C ARG A 100 48.22 1.20 -3.19
N TYR A 101 48.30 0.13 -3.97
CA TYR A 101 49.56 -0.58 -4.21
C TYR A 101 50.63 0.34 -4.81
N LEU A 102 50.27 1.08 -5.87
CA LEU A 102 51.18 2.03 -6.52
C LEU A 102 51.56 3.21 -5.62
N ALA A 103 50.63 3.63 -4.74
CA ALA A 103 50.88 4.63 -3.71
C ALA A 103 51.76 4.12 -2.55
N LYS A 104 52.12 2.83 -2.55
CA LYS A 104 52.88 2.13 -1.49
C LYS A 104 52.18 2.13 -0.13
N GLU A 105 50.85 2.13 -0.14
CA GLU A 105 50.08 1.89 1.08
C GLU A 105 50.12 0.40 1.44
N PRO A 106 50.39 0.03 2.71
CA PRO A 106 50.39 -1.37 3.13
C PRO A 106 49.04 -2.08 2.94
N GLU A 107 47.94 -1.36 3.19
CA GLU A 107 46.56 -1.84 3.12
C GLU A 107 46.04 -1.79 1.66
N ASN A 108 46.75 -2.47 0.76
CA ASN A 108 46.46 -2.48 -0.68
C ASN A 108 45.70 -3.72 -1.15
N MET A 109 45.36 -4.64 -0.25
CA MET A 109 44.53 -5.81 -0.54
C MET A 109 43.13 -5.58 0.00
N ILE A 110 42.13 -6.12 -0.68
CA ILE A 110 40.72 -6.11 -0.26
C ILE A 110 40.37 -7.50 0.22
N ASN A 111 39.91 -7.59 1.46
CA ASN A 111 39.35 -8.80 2.04
C ASN A 111 37.85 -8.59 2.30
N TYR A 112 37.10 -9.68 2.47
CA TYR A 112 35.66 -9.64 2.67
C TYR A 112 35.31 -10.25 4.02
N GLU A 113 34.87 -9.41 4.96
CA GLU A 113 34.31 -9.88 6.21
C GLU A 113 32.84 -10.21 6.02
N ILE A 114 32.43 -11.37 6.52
CA ILE A 114 31.02 -11.71 6.63
C ILE A 114 30.42 -10.82 7.73
N VAL A 115 29.51 -9.93 7.35
CA VAL A 115 28.81 -9.05 8.28
C VAL A 115 27.29 -9.19 8.09
N PRO A 116 26.49 -9.01 9.16
CA PRO A 116 25.06 -8.84 9.01
C PRO A 116 24.79 -7.68 8.06
N THR A 117 24.18 -7.94 6.92
CA THR A 117 23.95 -6.93 5.87
C THR A 117 22.47 -6.76 5.63
N THR A 118 21.99 -5.53 5.75
CA THR A 118 20.64 -5.16 5.32
C THR A 118 20.60 -5.15 3.78
N ARG A 119 19.50 -5.61 3.19
CA ARG A 119 19.29 -5.55 1.72
C ARG A 119 18.99 -4.11 1.29
N SER A 120 19.96 -3.21 1.44
CA SER A 120 19.83 -1.83 1.00
C SER A 120 19.96 -1.75 -0.52
N GLY A 121 18.99 -1.13 -1.20
CA GLY A 121 19.06 -0.81 -2.63
C GLY A 121 17.90 -1.32 -3.49
N ARG A 122 17.12 -2.32 -3.02
CA ARG A 122 15.88 -2.74 -3.71
C ARG A 122 14.70 -1.94 -3.15
N VAL A 123 14.03 -1.19 -4.03
CA VAL A 123 12.72 -0.58 -3.72
C VAL A 123 11.64 -1.62 -3.97
N ILE A 124 10.88 -1.97 -2.94
CA ILE A 124 9.71 -2.85 -3.05
C ILE A 124 8.48 -1.98 -3.10
N VAL A 125 7.73 -2.06 -4.18
CA VAL A 125 6.52 -1.28 -4.31
C VAL A 125 5.30 -2.17 -4.19
N LEU A 126 4.38 -1.70 -3.37
CA LEU A 126 3.15 -2.37 -3.01
C LEU A 126 1.97 -1.54 -3.49
N CYS A 127 1.06 -2.14 -4.25
CA CYS A 127 -0.19 -1.51 -4.65
C CYS A 127 -1.35 -2.38 -4.16
N ALA A 128 -1.95 -1.97 -3.05
CA ALA A 128 -3.03 -2.72 -2.44
C ALA A 128 -4.38 -2.10 -2.76
N SER A 129 -5.31 -2.93 -3.26
CA SER A 129 -6.70 -2.51 -3.35
C SER A 129 -7.23 -2.17 -1.97
N VAL A 130 -7.86 -1.01 -1.83
CA VAL A 130 -8.74 -0.62 -0.72
C VAL A 130 -10.17 -0.44 -1.20
N ALA A 131 -10.50 -1.00 -2.37
CA ALA A 131 -11.88 -1.22 -2.82
C ALA A 131 -12.47 -2.46 -2.14
N TYR A 132 -13.61 -2.26 -1.47
CA TYR A 132 -14.34 -3.28 -0.71
C TYR A 132 -15.79 -3.33 -1.16
N SER A 133 -16.33 -4.54 -1.30
CA SER A 133 -17.78 -4.72 -1.50
C SER A 133 -18.54 -4.26 -0.27
N SER A 134 -19.81 -3.86 -0.47
CA SER A 134 -20.59 -3.32 0.63
C SER A 134 -20.94 -4.34 1.71
N VAL A 135 -20.79 -5.63 1.40
CA VAL A 135 -21.04 -6.73 2.34
C VAL A 135 -19.86 -7.02 3.26
N VAL A 136 -18.68 -6.45 2.99
CA VAL A 136 -17.47 -6.67 3.80
C VAL A 136 -17.55 -5.81 5.07
N SER A 137 -17.45 -6.48 6.22
CA SER A 137 -17.49 -5.87 7.55
C SER A 137 -16.28 -4.99 7.81
N VAL A 138 -16.42 -4.05 8.77
CA VAL A 138 -15.33 -3.20 9.22
C VAL A 138 -14.18 -4.04 9.80
N ASP A 139 -14.49 -5.09 10.55
CA ASP A 139 -13.47 -5.96 11.14
C ASP A 139 -12.63 -6.69 10.08
N SER A 140 -13.25 -7.09 8.98
CA SER A 140 -12.55 -7.75 7.87
C SER A 140 -11.70 -6.78 7.05
N ILE A 141 -12.14 -5.53 6.91
CA ILE A 141 -11.30 -4.45 6.37
C ILE A 141 -10.07 -4.24 7.26
N LYS A 142 -10.27 -4.13 8.58
CA LYS A 142 -9.18 -3.98 9.55
C LYS A 142 -8.19 -5.15 9.49
N LYS A 143 -8.68 -6.39 9.57
CA LYS A 143 -7.85 -7.61 9.49
C LYS A 143 -6.99 -7.64 8.23
N ARG A 144 -7.59 -7.40 7.06
CA ARG A 144 -6.82 -7.35 5.82
C ARG A 144 -5.79 -6.21 5.86
N GLY A 145 -6.19 -5.03 6.31
CA GLY A 145 -5.30 -3.89 6.47
C GLY A 145 -4.11 -4.19 7.37
N HIS A 146 -4.30 -4.91 8.48
CA HIS A 146 -3.22 -5.30 9.39
C HIS A 146 -2.17 -6.14 8.67
N GLY A 147 -2.55 -7.06 7.78
CA GLY A 147 -1.57 -7.82 6.99
C GLY A 147 -0.77 -6.94 6.02
N ILE A 148 -1.41 -5.94 5.42
CA ILE A 148 -0.75 -4.99 4.51
C ILE A 148 0.23 -4.09 5.28
N ALA A 149 -0.22 -3.56 6.41
CA ALA A 149 0.59 -2.74 7.29
C ALA A 149 1.76 -3.54 7.89
N ALA A 150 1.51 -4.77 8.34
CA ALA A 150 2.53 -5.67 8.85
C ALA A 150 3.59 -6.00 7.79
N LEU A 151 3.18 -6.22 6.53
CA LEU A 151 4.14 -6.36 5.42
C LEU A 151 4.99 -5.11 5.26
N ALA A 152 4.38 -3.91 5.21
CA ALA A 152 5.13 -2.67 5.09
C ALA A 152 6.12 -2.45 6.24
N PHE A 153 5.72 -2.77 7.48
CA PHE A 153 6.57 -2.67 8.66
C PHE A 153 7.69 -3.72 8.66
N ALA A 154 7.40 -4.96 8.27
CA ALA A 154 8.40 -6.02 8.16
C ALA A 154 9.47 -5.65 7.11
N LEU A 155 9.05 -5.18 5.93
CA LEU A 155 9.98 -4.70 4.90
C LEU A 155 10.89 -3.58 5.42
N SER A 156 10.33 -2.63 6.16
CA SER A 156 11.11 -1.56 6.77
C SER A 156 12.10 -2.07 7.82
N LYS A 157 11.68 -3.00 8.67
CA LYS A 157 12.54 -3.60 9.71
C LYS A 157 13.70 -4.41 9.09
N LEU A 158 13.44 -5.08 7.97
CA LEU A 158 14.45 -5.80 7.18
C LEU A 158 15.37 -4.86 6.36
N GLY A 159 15.15 -3.54 6.42
CA GLY A 159 15.98 -2.54 5.77
C GLY A 159 15.67 -2.30 4.28
N PHE A 160 14.52 -2.77 3.78
CA PHE A 160 14.08 -2.45 2.43
C PHE A 160 13.46 -1.06 2.35
N SER A 161 13.73 -0.35 1.25
CA SER A 161 12.92 0.81 0.87
C SER A 161 11.61 0.32 0.28
N SER A 162 10.49 0.91 0.70
CA SER A 162 9.17 0.56 0.18
C SER A 162 8.40 1.78 -0.32
N GLU A 163 7.63 1.58 -1.38
CA GLU A 163 6.66 2.54 -1.90
C GLU A 163 5.26 1.92 -1.80
N LEU A 164 4.29 2.64 -1.24
CA LEU A 164 2.98 2.11 -0.91
C LEU A 164 1.90 2.91 -1.62
N TRP A 165 1.04 2.20 -2.35
CA TRP A 165 -0.12 2.73 -3.05
C TRP A 165 -1.41 2.09 -2.53
N ALA A 166 -2.40 2.93 -2.21
CA ALA A 166 -3.77 2.51 -1.99
C ALA A 166 -4.57 2.71 -3.29
N ASP A 167 -5.20 1.65 -3.78
CA ASP A 167 -5.92 1.65 -5.06
C ASP A 167 -7.42 1.37 -4.85
N VAL A 168 -8.28 2.18 -5.45
CA VAL A 168 -9.71 1.92 -5.54
C VAL A 168 -10.07 1.86 -7.02
N SER A 169 -10.05 0.65 -7.55
CA SER A 169 -10.52 0.35 -8.90
C SER A 169 -11.95 -0.18 -8.85
N ILE A 170 -12.82 0.36 -9.71
CA ILE A 170 -14.22 -0.06 -9.84
C ILE A 170 -14.59 -0.27 -11.31
N ASN A 171 -15.50 -1.21 -11.54
CA ASN A 171 -16.07 -1.49 -12.86
C ASN A 171 -17.60 -1.34 -12.84
N SER A 172 -18.19 -1.00 -13.99
CA SER A 172 -19.64 -1.00 -14.19
C SER A 172 -20.26 -2.38 -13.97
N GLU A 173 -21.42 -2.45 -13.29
CA GLU A 173 -22.26 -3.65 -13.23
C GLU A 173 -22.90 -3.94 -14.61
N GLY A 174 -22.78 -5.16 -15.15
CA GLY A 174 -23.56 -5.61 -16.31
C GLY A 174 -22.80 -5.84 -17.64
N LYS A 175 -23.58 -6.03 -18.72
CA LYS A 175 -23.06 -6.35 -20.07
C LYS A 175 -22.37 -5.13 -20.70
N LYS A 176 -21.29 -5.39 -21.45
CA LYS A 176 -20.50 -4.38 -22.18
C LYS A 176 -21.42 -3.41 -22.94
N SER A 177 -21.21 -2.11 -22.76
CA SER A 177 -21.78 -1.11 -23.66
C SER A 177 -21.08 -1.20 -25.03
N ARG A 178 -21.57 -0.46 -26.03
CA ARG A 178 -20.88 -0.32 -27.33
C ARG A 178 -19.46 0.26 -27.18
N GLU A 179 -19.22 0.98 -26.09
CA GLU A 179 -17.96 1.63 -25.72
C GLU A 179 -17.09 0.77 -24.78
N GLY A 180 -17.53 -0.46 -24.47
CA GLY A 180 -16.86 -1.35 -23.52
C GLY A 180 -17.45 -1.30 -22.12
N LYS A 181 -16.73 -1.87 -21.14
CA LYS A 181 -17.06 -1.69 -19.72
C LYS A 181 -16.51 -0.34 -19.28
N PHE A 182 -17.28 0.37 -18.47
CA PHE A 182 -16.79 1.58 -17.83
C PHE A 182 -15.97 1.20 -16.60
N SER A 183 -14.84 1.87 -16.41
CA SER A 183 -13.99 1.71 -15.23
C SER A 183 -13.63 3.07 -14.62
N GLY A 184 -13.47 3.07 -13.30
CA GLY A 184 -12.98 4.21 -12.54
C GLY A 184 -11.86 3.74 -11.63
N ARG A 185 -10.78 4.52 -11.54
CA ARG A 185 -9.63 4.23 -10.66
C ARG A 185 -9.24 5.46 -9.88
N PHE A 186 -9.07 5.28 -8.58
CA PHE A 186 -8.54 6.30 -7.68
C PHE A 186 -7.34 5.69 -6.98
N ARG A 187 -6.17 6.28 -7.15
CA ARG A 187 -4.92 5.76 -6.61
C ARG A 187 -4.25 6.82 -5.77
N VAL A 188 -3.84 6.47 -4.57
CA VAL A 188 -3.27 7.40 -3.58
C VAL A 188 -1.89 6.88 -3.18
N GLN A 189 -0.87 7.71 -3.32
CA GLN A 189 0.44 7.40 -2.74
C GLN A 189 0.35 7.59 -1.23
N VAL A 190 0.56 6.50 -0.49
CA VAL A 190 0.54 6.50 0.98
C VAL A 190 1.94 6.77 1.52
N LYS A 191 2.96 6.25 0.82
CA LYS A 191 4.37 6.40 1.16
C LYS A 191 5.20 6.32 -0.12
N GLY A 192 6.05 7.30 -0.40
CA GLY A 192 7.07 7.23 -1.45
C GLY A 192 8.27 6.37 -1.05
N SER A 193 9.08 5.94 -2.01
CA SER A 193 10.25 5.07 -1.76
C SER A 193 11.24 5.66 -0.74
N ASN A 194 11.41 6.99 -0.76
CA ASN A 194 12.37 7.71 0.09
C ASN A 194 11.75 8.29 1.36
N ASP A 195 10.43 8.15 1.54
CA ASP A 195 9.76 8.70 2.71
C ASP A 195 10.00 7.81 3.93
N ALA A 196 9.97 8.41 5.12
CA ALA A 196 9.94 7.65 6.35
C ALA A 196 8.66 6.80 6.44
N VAL A 197 8.73 5.67 7.14
CA VAL A 197 7.53 4.90 7.46
C VAL A 197 6.73 5.67 8.50
N ASP A 198 5.52 6.06 8.15
CA ASP A 198 4.53 6.60 9.08
C ASP A 198 3.45 5.54 9.37
N PRO A 199 3.50 4.89 10.55
CA PRO A 199 2.53 3.88 10.91
C PRO A 199 1.09 4.41 10.92
N ALA A 200 0.87 5.66 11.34
CA ALA A 200 -0.47 6.21 11.44
C ALA A 200 -1.11 6.34 10.06
N PHE A 201 -0.39 6.87 9.06
CA PHE A 201 -0.93 7.00 7.70
C PHE A 201 -1.11 5.64 7.01
N ILE A 202 -0.19 4.70 7.21
CA ILE A 202 -0.33 3.34 6.68
C ILE A 202 -1.58 2.67 7.24
N MET A 203 -1.77 2.74 8.56
CA MET A 203 -2.93 2.16 9.22
C MET A 203 -4.23 2.84 8.78
N PHE A 204 -4.26 4.17 8.64
CA PHE A 204 -5.43 4.85 8.12
C PHE A 204 -5.76 4.41 6.68
N ALA A 205 -4.77 4.40 5.80
CA ALA A 205 -4.97 4.09 4.39
C ALA A 205 -5.47 2.66 4.15
N PHE A 206 -4.89 1.67 4.84
CA PHE A 206 -5.15 0.26 4.54
C PHE A 206 -6.14 -0.40 5.49
N CYS A 207 -6.25 0.07 6.73
CA CYS A 207 -7.02 -0.60 7.79
C CYS A 207 -8.33 0.12 8.13
N HIS A 208 -8.41 1.44 7.90
CA HIS A 208 -9.58 2.21 8.34
C HIS A 208 -10.66 2.30 7.24
N PRO A 209 -11.92 1.92 7.51
CA PRO A 209 -13.00 1.94 6.51
C PRO A 209 -13.30 3.35 5.96
N ALA A 210 -13.01 4.40 6.73
CA ALA A 210 -13.18 5.79 6.29
C ALA A 210 -12.34 6.15 5.06
N MET A 211 -11.19 5.48 4.82
CA MET A 211 -10.41 5.72 3.61
C MET A 211 -11.27 5.52 2.36
N LEU A 212 -11.92 4.36 2.23
CA LEU A 212 -12.86 4.13 1.13
C LEU A 212 -14.16 4.92 1.33
N ARG A 213 -14.83 4.70 2.47
CA ARG A 213 -16.25 5.04 2.65
C ARG A 213 -16.51 6.53 2.92
N ALA A 214 -15.50 7.27 3.39
CA ALA A 214 -15.63 8.69 3.75
C ALA A 214 -14.68 9.62 2.97
N LEU A 215 -13.68 9.09 2.25
CA LEU A 215 -12.85 9.88 1.34
C LEU A 215 -13.07 9.50 -0.12
N VAL A 216 -12.77 8.26 -0.51
CA VAL A 216 -12.78 7.90 -1.94
C VAL A 216 -14.19 7.90 -2.53
N LEU A 217 -15.17 7.28 -1.88
CA LEU A 217 -16.55 7.25 -2.41
C LEU A 217 -17.15 8.66 -2.60
N PRO A 218 -16.97 9.61 -1.65
CA PRO A 218 -17.27 11.01 -1.93
C PRO A 218 -16.49 11.61 -3.10
N ALA A 219 -15.17 11.38 -3.18
CA ALA A 219 -14.34 11.90 -4.27
C ALA A 219 -14.79 11.39 -5.65
N MET A 220 -15.46 10.23 -5.73
CA MET A 220 -16.04 9.74 -6.99
C MET A 220 -17.08 10.68 -7.61
N HIS A 221 -17.67 11.62 -6.85
CA HIS A 221 -18.58 12.61 -7.41
C HIS A 221 -17.87 13.71 -8.22
N GLU A 222 -16.54 13.81 -8.13
CA GLU A 222 -15.73 14.72 -8.95
C GLU A 222 -15.62 14.25 -10.41
N ILE A 223 -15.76 12.95 -10.68
CA ILE A 223 -15.53 12.41 -12.03
C ILE A 223 -16.55 12.96 -13.03
N PRO A 224 -16.23 12.99 -14.34
CA PRO A 224 -17.16 13.49 -15.33
C PRO A 224 -18.51 12.77 -15.31
N SER A 225 -19.60 13.53 -15.42
CA SER A 225 -20.99 13.03 -15.29
C SER A 225 -21.33 11.85 -16.21
N ARG A 226 -20.65 11.71 -17.36
CA ARG A 226 -20.78 10.55 -18.26
C ARG A 226 -20.47 9.21 -17.59
N PHE A 227 -19.64 9.20 -16.55
CA PHE A 227 -19.30 8.00 -15.79
C PHE A 227 -20.29 7.71 -14.65
N HIS A 228 -21.10 8.70 -14.22
CA HIS A 228 -21.97 8.55 -13.04
C HIS A 228 -23.02 7.47 -13.23
N GLY A 229 -23.70 7.45 -14.38
CA GLY A 229 -24.67 6.41 -14.70
C GLY A 229 -24.02 5.02 -14.84
N PRO A 230 -23.01 4.84 -15.71
CA PRO A 230 -22.34 3.55 -15.90
C PRO A 230 -21.68 2.95 -14.65
N LEU A 231 -21.08 3.77 -13.79
CA LEU A 231 -20.45 3.34 -12.53
C LEU A 231 -21.41 3.41 -11.33
N ASP A 232 -22.68 3.78 -11.55
CA ASP A 232 -23.72 3.92 -10.52
C ASP A 232 -23.28 4.82 -9.33
N ILE A 233 -22.58 5.91 -9.63
CA ILE A 233 -22.11 6.89 -8.63
C ILE A 233 -23.32 7.57 -7.99
N GLY A 234 -23.31 7.65 -6.67
CA GLY A 234 -24.44 8.16 -5.89
C GLY A 234 -25.47 7.11 -5.48
N ARG A 235 -25.26 5.84 -5.88
CA ARG A 235 -26.03 4.66 -5.45
C ARG A 235 -25.08 3.55 -5.01
N LYS A 236 -24.66 2.64 -5.89
CA LYS A 236 -23.83 1.48 -5.55
C LYS A 236 -22.33 1.72 -5.67
N TYR A 237 -21.89 2.70 -6.46
CA TYR A 237 -20.47 3.01 -6.68
C TYR A 237 -19.67 1.87 -7.33
N GLY A 238 -20.29 1.18 -8.29
CA GLY A 238 -19.65 0.14 -9.10
C GLY A 238 -19.31 -1.14 -8.33
N LEU A 239 -18.57 -2.02 -9.01
CA LEU A 239 -18.04 -3.26 -8.42
C LEU A 239 -16.55 -3.14 -8.17
N PRO A 240 -16.04 -3.52 -6.98
CA PRO A 240 -14.62 -3.59 -6.70
C PRO A 240 -13.87 -4.43 -7.76
N ALA A 241 -12.83 -3.84 -8.33
CA ALA A 241 -11.96 -4.44 -9.31
C ALA A 241 -10.52 -4.46 -8.78
N ASP A 242 -9.73 -5.41 -9.28
CA ASP A 242 -8.34 -5.54 -8.88
C ASP A 242 -7.52 -4.37 -9.46
N PRO A 243 -6.46 -3.93 -8.77
CA PRO A 243 -5.62 -2.86 -9.26
C PRO A 243 -5.01 -3.25 -10.62
N LYS A 244 -4.98 -2.32 -11.56
CA LYS A 244 -4.28 -2.54 -12.83
C LYS A 244 -2.76 -2.56 -12.62
N GLU A 245 -2.12 -3.52 -13.26
CA GLU A 245 -0.68 -3.77 -13.20
C GLU A 245 0.11 -2.82 -14.12
N ASP A 246 0.23 -1.56 -13.71
CA ASP A 246 0.86 -0.50 -14.50
C ASP A 246 1.84 0.41 -13.72
N LEU A 247 2.36 -0.10 -12.61
CA LEU A 247 3.52 0.47 -11.91
C LEU A 247 4.81 -0.20 -12.44
N HIS A 248 5.97 0.20 -11.92
CA HIS A 248 7.27 -0.41 -12.25
C HIS A 248 7.26 -1.95 -12.22
N ASP A 249 8.11 -2.56 -13.04
CA ASP A 249 8.25 -4.00 -13.12
C ASP A 249 8.62 -4.61 -11.76
N GLY A 250 7.89 -5.65 -11.35
CA GLY A 250 8.07 -6.31 -10.07
C GLY A 250 7.23 -5.73 -8.91
N ALA A 251 6.33 -4.78 -9.19
CA ALA A 251 5.32 -4.33 -8.25
C ALA A 251 4.47 -5.50 -7.73
N ILE A 252 4.15 -5.49 -6.44
CA ILE A 252 3.19 -6.44 -5.86
C ILE A 252 1.81 -5.79 -5.82
N TYR A 253 0.83 -6.48 -6.40
CA TYR A 253 -0.57 -6.06 -6.41
C TYR A 253 -1.39 -6.94 -5.49
N LEU A 254 -2.08 -6.31 -4.53
CA LEU A 254 -2.99 -7.03 -3.63
C LEU A 254 -4.42 -6.83 -4.14
N PRO A 255 -5.15 -7.93 -4.41
CA PRO A 255 -6.44 -7.89 -5.08
C PRO A 255 -7.53 -7.25 -4.21
N SER A 256 -8.64 -6.91 -4.88
CA SER A 256 -9.86 -6.40 -4.26
C SER A 256 -10.59 -7.47 -3.43
N VAL A 257 -11.31 -7.04 -2.40
CA VAL A 257 -12.11 -7.92 -1.55
C VAL A 257 -13.57 -7.74 -1.88
N ARG A 258 -14.22 -8.80 -2.37
CA ARG A 258 -15.62 -8.77 -2.82
C ARG A 258 -16.56 -9.40 -1.79
N SER A 259 -16.02 -10.17 -0.86
CA SER A 259 -16.74 -10.90 0.17
C SER A 259 -15.83 -11.23 1.36
N GLU A 260 -16.43 -11.70 2.45
CA GLU A 260 -15.71 -12.10 3.67
C GLU A 260 -14.70 -13.23 3.44
N VAL A 261 -14.96 -14.11 2.47
CA VAL A 261 -14.07 -15.25 2.16
C VAL A 261 -12.81 -14.82 1.40
N ASP A 262 -12.79 -13.60 0.85
CA ASP A 262 -11.62 -13.06 0.14
C ASP A 262 -10.59 -12.47 1.12
N VAL A 263 -10.91 -12.37 2.41
CA VAL A 263 -9.97 -11.86 3.42
C VAL A 263 -9.05 -13.00 3.87
N PRO A 264 -7.74 -12.93 3.54
CA PRO A 264 -6.84 -14.01 3.86
C PRO A 264 -6.52 -14.03 5.36
N ASN A 265 -6.02 -15.17 5.83
CA ASN A 265 -5.33 -15.21 7.11
C ASN A 265 -4.10 -14.28 7.05
N VAL A 266 -3.97 -13.40 8.04
CA VAL A 266 -2.95 -12.34 8.04
C VAL A 266 -1.53 -12.91 8.00
N GLN A 267 -1.24 -13.90 8.83
CA GLN A 267 0.09 -14.51 8.92
C GLN A 267 0.44 -15.26 7.64
N GLU A 268 -0.49 -16.07 7.12
CA GLU A 268 -0.28 -16.83 5.89
C GLU A 268 -0.04 -15.92 4.68
N ALA A 269 -0.82 -14.83 4.57
CA ALA A 269 -0.63 -13.85 3.51
C ALA A 269 0.72 -13.15 3.61
N LEU A 270 1.09 -12.69 4.80
CA LEU A 270 2.37 -12.01 5.04
C LEU A 270 3.56 -12.90 4.66
N LEU A 271 3.59 -14.14 5.14
CA LEU A 271 4.64 -15.11 4.80
C LEU A 271 4.64 -15.42 3.29
N GLY A 272 3.46 -15.56 2.67
CA GLY A 272 3.34 -15.73 1.22
C GLY A 272 3.94 -14.57 0.42
N TYR A 273 3.73 -13.32 0.84
CA TYR A 273 4.34 -12.16 0.19
C TYR A 273 5.85 -12.09 0.41
N LEU A 274 6.34 -12.44 1.59
CA LEU A 274 7.78 -12.52 1.85
C LEU A 274 8.46 -13.58 0.98
N ARG A 275 7.81 -14.74 0.76
CA ARG A 275 8.28 -15.75 -0.21
C ARG A 275 8.26 -15.24 -1.64
N LEU A 276 7.16 -14.61 -2.07
CA LEU A 276 7.04 -14.01 -3.40
C LEU A 276 8.15 -12.98 -3.68
N LEU A 277 8.61 -12.28 -2.65
CA LEU A 277 9.71 -11.32 -2.72
C LEU A 277 11.10 -11.96 -2.74
N GLY A 278 11.21 -13.27 -2.50
CA GLY A 278 12.48 -13.99 -2.29
C GLY A 278 13.16 -13.59 -0.98
N ILE A 279 12.36 -13.22 0.03
CA ILE A 279 12.83 -12.90 1.38
C ILE A 279 12.80 -14.14 2.28
N LEU A 280 11.81 -15.02 2.07
CA LEU A 280 11.72 -16.35 2.69
C LEU A 280 11.83 -17.43 1.59
N GLU A 281 12.30 -18.62 1.96
CA GLU A 281 12.28 -19.81 1.11
C GLU A 281 10.92 -20.53 1.19
N ASP A 282 10.64 -21.39 0.22
CA ASP A 282 9.40 -22.19 0.12
C ASP A 282 9.33 -23.33 1.15
#